data_AF-A0A7W1K4V0-F1
#
_entry.id   AF-A0A7W1K4V0-F1
#
_cell.length_a   1.000
_cell.length_b   1.000
_cell.length_c   1.000
_cell.angle_alpha   90.00
_cell.angle_beta   90.00
_cell.angle_gamma   90.00
#
_symmetry.space_group_name_H-M   'P 1'
#
loop_
_entity.id
_entity.type
_entity.pdbx_description
1 polymer ?
#
loop_
_entity_poly.entity_id
_entity_poly.type
_entity_poly.pdbx_seq_one_letter_code
_entity_poly.pdbx_strand_id
1 'polypeptide(L)'
;MAIGLMVAMPLLSGRSPHITVYPEQVEVGLTELKGLDTQVDEVVRTLDVFLGYGVFRDELGGTPRRGILFEGPPGTGKTYLAKAMAKQAGVPFLFISATALQSMWFGMTAYRIRSFFKALRKAARKEGGAIGFIEEIDAIAQSRDGVNGSTPDGMERSVDRFMSSNTGGMVNELLIQMQSFDQPRVRTRIWGKFLGWLNGYLPANWQLKMIGPEYHNILLIAATNRADSLDTALMRPGRFDRRLYFDVPTQSEREDLVDYFLERKKHHEQLDDPSVRTRIAHECFAYTPVMIEHLFDESLLVALREGRREMNFADVMEAKFTEEIGLKQAVTYTANDRRAVAVHEAGHATVAHFLGQNRRLEVLSIIKRRGSLGLLAHGDEEERFTRSRTEIESGIAISLGGLAAEELVLGESGTGPASDLMVATQLAAQMVGSFGMAGSLISFDAVSHGPIGGANLVAKVLADERGKQSVEDILTAQKERVLEVLAENRDVHAALAQALVDRDELIREEILEVIHGAVAARS
;
A
#
# COMPACT_ATOMS: atom_id res chain seq x y z
N MET A 1 31.55 -7.77 -41.06
CA MET A 1 30.49 -8.74 -40.71
C MET A 1 30.21 -8.86 -39.21
N ALA A 2 31.16 -8.60 -38.30
CA ALA A 2 30.95 -8.75 -36.85
C ALA A 2 29.99 -7.73 -36.20
N ILE A 3 29.93 -6.48 -36.70
CA ILE A 3 29.01 -5.44 -36.18
C ILE A 3 27.55 -5.76 -36.53
N GLY A 4 27.29 -6.36 -37.69
CA GLY A 4 25.94 -6.76 -38.12
C GLY A 4 25.36 -7.90 -37.28
N LEU A 5 26.20 -8.82 -36.79
CA LEU A 5 25.76 -9.92 -35.91
C LEU A 5 25.42 -9.43 -34.49
N MET A 6 26.16 -8.44 -34.00
CA MET A 6 25.96 -7.87 -32.65
C MET A 6 24.69 -7.01 -32.57
N VAL A 7 24.32 -6.32 -33.66
CA VAL A 7 23.05 -5.60 -33.80
C VAL A 7 21.87 -6.56 -34.05
N ALA A 8 22.11 -7.71 -34.68
CA ALA A 8 21.06 -8.68 -35.00
C ALA A 8 20.64 -9.57 -33.81
N MET A 9 21.52 -9.84 -32.84
CA MET A 9 21.19 -10.71 -31.70
C MET A 9 20.02 -10.21 -30.83
N PRO A 10 19.92 -8.89 -30.49
CA PRO A 10 18.75 -8.35 -29.79
C PRO A 10 17.47 -8.30 -30.66
N LEU A 11 17.61 -8.22 -31.98
CA LEU A 11 16.48 -8.18 -32.93
C LEU A 11 15.82 -9.56 -33.09
N LEU A 12 16.58 -10.65 -32.94
CA LEU A 12 16.09 -12.02 -33.05
C LEU A 12 15.35 -12.51 -31.77
N SER A 13 15.51 -11.82 -30.63
CA SER A 13 14.75 -12.08 -29.39
C SER A 13 13.55 -11.13 -29.20
N GLY A 14 13.13 -10.41 -30.24
CA GLY A 14 12.10 -9.36 -30.22
C GLY A 14 10.65 -9.78 -29.92
N ARG A 15 10.43 -10.84 -29.14
CA ARG A 15 9.10 -11.12 -28.58
C ARG A 15 8.84 -10.16 -27.41
N SER A 16 7.60 -9.70 -27.29
CA SER A 16 7.20 -8.99 -26.07
C SER A 16 7.40 -9.93 -24.87
N PRO A 17 7.98 -9.46 -23.75
CA PRO A 17 8.24 -10.29 -22.57
C PRO A 17 6.98 -10.67 -21.79
N HIS A 18 5.79 -10.42 -22.36
CA HIS A 18 4.52 -10.81 -21.77
C HIS A 18 4.38 -12.31 -21.52
N ILE A 19 3.65 -12.64 -20.46
CA ILE A 19 3.22 -13.99 -20.12
C ILE A 19 1.74 -14.09 -20.51
N THR A 20 1.37 -15.18 -21.19
CA THR A 20 -0.05 -15.48 -21.47
C THR A 20 -0.52 -16.54 -20.50
N VAL A 21 -1.60 -16.24 -19.78
CA VAL A 21 -2.30 -17.16 -18.88
C VAL A 21 -3.68 -17.43 -19.47
N TYR A 22 -4.02 -18.70 -19.60
CA TYR A 22 -5.34 -19.12 -20.08
C TYR A 22 -6.32 -19.24 -18.91
N PRO A 23 -7.65 -19.07 -19.13
CA PRO A 23 -8.66 -19.17 -18.07
C PRO A 23 -8.56 -20.43 -17.21
N GLU A 24 -8.24 -21.56 -17.83
CA GLU A 24 -8.09 -22.88 -17.18
C GLU A 24 -6.93 -22.94 -16.18
N GLN A 25 -5.95 -22.03 -16.30
CA GLN A 25 -4.77 -21.97 -15.43
C GLN A 25 -4.99 -21.02 -14.24
N VAL A 26 -6.12 -20.33 -14.18
CA VAL A 26 -6.44 -19.40 -13.09
C VAL A 26 -7.28 -20.14 -12.04
N GLU A 27 -6.69 -20.37 -10.87
CA GLU A 27 -7.35 -21.11 -9.79
C GLU A 27 -8.48 -20.31 -9.15
N VAL A 28 -8.28 -19.02 -8.88
CA VAL A 28 -9.22 -18.17 -8.14
C VAL A 28 -10.16 -17.40 -9.08
N GLY A 29 -11.47 -17.56 -8.92
CA GLY A 29 -12.52 -16.80 -9.61
C GLY A 29 -12.99 -15.55 -8.86
N LEU A 30 -13.88 -14.76 -9.46
CA LEU A 30 -14.39 -13.53 -8.84
C LEU A 30 -15.15 -13.80 -7.53
N THR A 31 -15.84 -14.94 -7.41
CA THR A 31 -16.60 -15.33 -6.22
C THR A 31 -15.73 -15.74 -5.04
N GLU A 32 -14.45 -16.04 -5.29
CA GLU A 32 -13.49 -16.48 -4.28
C GLU A 32 -12.61 -15.32 -3.79
N LEU A 33 -12.70 -14.14 -4.42
CA LEU A 33 -12.01 -12.95 -3.97
C LEU A 33 -12.74 -12.37 -2.76
N LYS A 34 -12.00 -12.16 -1.68
CA LYS A 34 -12.48 -11.55 -0.43
C LYS A 34 -11.89 -10.16 -0.25
N GLY A 35 -12.66 -9.27 0.37
CA GLY A 35 -12.25 -7.91 0.69
C GLY A 35 -12.13 -6.96 -0.51
N LEU A 36 -12.86 -7.22 -1.59
CA LEU A 36 -12.86 -6.41 -2.81
C LEU A 36 -14.29 -6.26 -3.39
N ASP A 37 -15.34 -6.33 -2.57
CA ASP A 37 -16.72 -6.45 -3.05
C ASP A 37 -17.11 -5.29 -3.98
N THR A 38 -16.76 -4.06 -3.59
CA THR A 38 -17.04 -2.85 -4.38
C THR A 38 -16.31 -2.89 -5.74
N GLN A 39 -15.06 -3.36 -5.75
CA GLN A 39 -14.25 -3.48 -6.95
C GLN A 39 -14.75 -4.61 -7.84
N VAL A 40 -15.18 -5.74 -7.25
CA VAL A 40 -15.78 -6.89 -7.95
C VAL A 40 -17.07 -6.45 -8.64
N ASP A 41 -17.96 -5.73 -7.97
CA ASP A 41 -19.21 -5.24 -8.57
C ASP A 41 -18.96 -4.36 -9.80
N GLU A 42 -18.02 -3.42 -9.71
CA GLU A 42 -17.66 -2.55 -10.83
C GLU A 42 -17.01 -3.33 -11.98
N VAL A 43 -16.20 -4.31 -11.65
CA VAL A 43 -15.58 -5.21 -12.61
C VAL A 43 -16.62 -6.09 -13.31
N VAL A 44 -17.62 -6.61 -12.59
CA VAL A 44 -18.73 -7.38 -13.17
C VAL A 44 -19.47 -6.52 -14.20
N ARG A 45 -19.82 -5.28 -13.85
CA ARG A 45 -20.44 -4.34 -14.81
C ARG A 45 -19.58 -4.09 -16.05
N THR A 46 -18.26 -4.03 -15.88
CA THR A 46 -17.33 -3.93 -17.01
C THR A 46 -17.38 -5.18 -17.88
N LEU A 47 -17.37 -6.36 -17.27
CA LEU A 47 -17.39 -7.64 -17.97
C LEU A 47 -18.70 -7.86 -18.72
N ASP A 48 -19.84 -7.42 -18.19
CA ASP A 48 -21.13 -7.49 -18.88
C ASP A 48 -21.09 -6.72 -20.20
N VAL A 49 -20.50 -5.52 -20.19
CA VAL A 49 -20.30 -4.72 -21.42
C VAL A 49 -19.27 -5.35 -22.34
N PHE A 50 -18.20 -5.95 -21.78
CA PHE A 50 -17.17 -6.63 -22.55
C PHE A 50 -17.71 -7.88 -23.26
N LEU A 51 -18.51 -8.70 -22.60
CA LEU A 51 -19.14 -9.89 -23.17
C LEU A 51 -20.28 -9.52 -24.12
N GLY A 52 -21.06 -8.49 -23.77
CA GLY A 52 -22.16 -7.93 -24.56
C GLY A 52 -21.76 -6.86 -25.58
N TYR A 53 -20.48 -6.74 -25.95
CA TYR A 53 -19.97 -5.60 -26.73
C TYR A 53 -20.69 -5.38 -28.07
N GLY A 54 -21.18 -6.45 -28.70
CA GLY A 54 -21.92 -6.39 -29.97
C GLY A 54 -23.25 -5.66 -29.81
N VAL A 55 -24.06 -6.05 -28.81
CA VAL A 55 -25.32 -5.39 -28.48
C VAL A 55 -25.06 -3.94 -28.06
N PHE A 56 -24.08 -3.73 -27.18
CA PHE A 56 -23.76 -2.39 -26.69
C PHE A 56 -23.33 -1.43 -27.80
N ARG A 57 -22.56 -1.91 -28.78
CA ARG A 57 -22.06 -1.09 -29.89
C ARG A 57 -23.05 -0.97 -31.05
N ASP A 58 -23.54 -2.10 -31.54
CA ASP A 58 -24.27 -2.17 -32.81
C ASP A 58 -25.75 -1.86 -32.65
N GLU A 59 -26.35 -2.18 -31.50
CA GLU A 59 -27.78 -1.95 -31.23
C GLU A 59 -28.02 -0.71 -30.38
N LEU A 60 -27.25 -0.55 -29.28
CA LEU A 60 -27.42 0.58 -28.36
C LEU A 60 -26.63 1.83 -28.75
N GLY A 61 -25.70 1.72 -29.71
CA GLY A 61 -24.87 2.84 -30.18
C GLY A 61 -23.79 3.31 -29.18
N GLY A 62 -23.51 2.53 -28.15
CA GLY A 62 -22.49 2.82 -27.15
C GLY A 62 -21.07 2.50 -27.62
N THR A 63 -20.08 3.09 -26.95
CA THR A 63 -18.66 2.75 -27.14
C THR A 63 -18.19 1.83 -26.01
N PRO A 64 -17.93 0.54 -26.26
CA PRO A 64 -17.52 -0.36 -25.19
C PRO A 64 -16.20 0.10 -24.58
N ARG A 65 -16.07 -0.07 -23.26
CA ARG A 65 -14.87 0.31 -22.52
C ARG A 65 -13.71 -0.57 -22.95
N ARG A 66 -12.53 0.04 -23.08
CA ARG A 66 -11.31 -0.65 -23.51
C ARG A 66 -10.15 -0.52 -22.54
N GLY A 67 -10.25 0.36 -21.55
CA GLY A 67 -9.15 0.61 -20.63
C GLY A 67 -9.63 0.90 -19.21
N ILE A 68 -9.02 0.23 -18.24
CA ILE A 68 -9.26 0.47 -16.81
C ILE A 68 -7.92 0.64 -16.09
N LEU A 69 -7.84 1.64 -15.22
CA LEU A 69 -6.70 1.83 -14.33
C LEU A 69 -7.06 1.32 -12.92
N PHE A 70 -6.29 0.38 -12.42
CA PHE A 70 -6.29 -0.07 -11.04
C PHE A 70 -5.24 0.74 -10.27
N GLU A 71 -5.67 1.35 -9.18
CA GLU A 71 -4.84 2.23 -8.36
C GLU A 71 -4.91 1.80 -6.91
N GLY A 72 -3.79 1.74 -6.20
CA GLY A 72 -3.78 1.47 -4.77
C GLY A 72 -2.44 0.91 -4.29
N PRO A 73 -2.26 0.70 -2.98
CA PRO A 73 -1.04 0.12 -2.42
C PRO A 73 -0.70 -1.26 -3.00
N PRO A 74 0.58 -1.70 -2.97
CA PRO A 74 0.93 -3.08 -3.32
C PRO A 74 0.22 -4.08 -2.40
N GLY A 75 -0.04 -5.30 -2.88
CA GLY A 75 -0.65 -6.35 -2.06
C GLY A 75 -2.18 -6.29 -1.89
N THR A 76 -2.88 -5.29 -2.45
CA THR A 76 -4.35 -5.14 -2.38
C THR A 76 -5.15 -5.98 -3.40
N GLY A 77 -4.54 -6.98 -4.03
CA GLY A 77 -5.25 -7.90 -4.92
C GLY A 77 -5.53 -7.40 -6.35
N LYS A 78 -4.97 -6.25 -6.78
CA LYS A 78 -5.09 -5.71 -8.16
C LYS A 78 -4.87 -6.77 -9.26
N THR A 79 -3.75 -7.49 -9.19
CA THR A 79 -3.37 -8.51 -10.17
C THR A 79 -4.24 -9.77 -10.06
N TYR A 80 -4.70 -10.12 -8.85
CA TYR A 80 -5.64 -11.23 -8.64
C TYR A 80 -7.01 -10.93 -9.26
N LEU A 81 -7.57 -9.73 -9.03
CA LEU A 81 -8.84 -9.31 -9.63
C LEU A 81 -8.77 -9.34 -11.17
N ALA A 82 -7.68 -8.83 -11.76
CA ALA A 82 -7.50 -8.84 -13.21
C ALA A 82 -7.42 -10.26 -13.81
N LYS A 83 -6.79 -11.22 -13.12
CA LYS A 83 -6.79 -12.63 -13.53
C LYS A 83 -8.17 -13.26 -13.41
N ALA A 84 -8.87 -13.01 -12.31
CA ALA A 84 -10.23 -13.49 -12.09
C ALA A 84 -11.21 -12.94 -13.14
N MET A 85 -11.02 -11.69 -13.58
CA MET A 85 -11.76 -11.13 -14.72
C MET A 85 -11.61 -11.95 -16.00
N ALA A 86 -10.38 -12.33 -16.34
CA ALA A 86 -10.11 -13.10 -17.53
C ALA A 86 -10.68 -14.52 -17.44
N LYS A 87 -10.63 -15.13 -16.25
CA LYS A 87 -11.28 -16.40 -15.95
C LYS A 87 -12.79 -16.31 -16.14
N GLN A 88 -13.44 -15.31 -15.55
CA GLN A 88 -14.89 -15.09 -15.66
C GLN A 88 -15.32 -14.84 -17.11
N ALA A 89 -14.54 -14.07 -17.86
CA ALA A 89 -14.81 -13.78 -19.27
C ALA A 89 -14.47 -14.94 -20.21
N GLY A 90 -13.75 -15.96 -19.74
CA GLY A 90 -13.32 -17.09 -20.56
C GLY A 90 -12.33 -16.71 -21.67
N VAL A 91 -11.50 -15.69 -21.46
CA VAL A 91 -10.56 -15.16 -22.47
C VAL A 91 -9.11 -15.17 -21.99
N PRO A 92 -8.12 -15.20 -22.91
CA PRO A 92 -6.71 -15.15 -22.52
C PRO A 92 -6.34 -13.86 -21.76
N PHE A 93 -5.49 -14.03 -20.75
CA PHE A 93 -4.90 -12.96 -19.96
C PHE A 93 -3.44 -12.75 -20.37
N LEU A 94 -3.10 -11.58 -20.90
CA LEU A 94 -1.73 -11.23 -21.28
C LEU A 94 -1.15 -10.27 -20.24
N PHE A 95 -0.26 -10.78 -19.39
CA PHE A 95 0.40 -10.04 -18.32
C PHE A 95 1.76 -9.50 -18.76
N ILE A 96 2.06 -8.25 -18.43
CA ILE A 96 3.40 -7.66 -18.57
C ILE A 96 3.66 -6.65 -17.45
N SER A 97 4.84 -6.71 -16.83
CA SER A 97 5.32 -5.59 -16.01
C SER A 97 5.91 -4.50 -16.91
N ALA A 98 5.57 -3.25 -16.65
CA ALA A 98 6.07 -2.10 -17.39
C ALA A 98 7.59 -1.96 -17.29
N THR A 99 8.21 -2.36 -16.17
CA THR A 99 9.67 -2.35 -16.01
C THR A 99 10.36 -3.31 -16.99
N ALA A 100 9.72 -4.44 -17.32
CA ALA A 100 10.23 -5.38 -18.34
C ALA A 100 10.20 -4.80 -19.77
N LEU A 101 9.40 -3.76 -20.02
CA LEU A 101 9.38 -3.07 -21.31
C LEU A 101 10.58 -2.15 -21.48
N GLN A 102 11.15 -1.63 -20.38
CA GLN A 102 12.28 -0.72 -20.42
C GLN A 102 13.53 -1.39 -21.00
N SER A 103 14.28 -0.63 -21.81
CA SER A 103 15.52 -1.08 -22.41
C SER A 103 16.48 0.10 -22.56
N MET A 104 17.77 -0.16 -22.35
CA MET A 104 18.84 0.80 -22.63
C MET A 104 19.01 1.08 -24.13
N TRP A 105 18.47 0.21 -24.99
CA TRP A 105 18.59 0.34 -26.44
C TRP A 105 17.49 1.23 -27.00
N PHE A 106 17.89 2.28 -27.73
CA PHE A 106 16.97 3.24 -28.34
C PHE A 106 15.94 2.55 -29.24
N GLY A 107 14.66 2.88 -29.05
CA GLY A 107 13.55 2.34 -29.83
C GLY A 107 13.11 0.90 -29.49
N MET A 108 13.87 0.17 -28.68
CA MET A 108 13.53 -1.20 -28.28
C MET A 108 12.28 -1.24 -27.38
N THR A 109 12.15 -0.29 -26.45
CA THR A 109 10.96 -0.18 -25.59
C THR A 109 9.68 0.01 -26.41
N ALA A 110 9.68 0.97 -27.34
CA ALA A 110 8.55 1.21 -28.22
C ALA A 110 8.22 -0.03 -29.08
N TYR A 111 9.25 -0.75 -29.54
CA TYR A 111 9.07 -2.02 -30.24
C TYR A 111 8.44 -3.11 -29.37
N ARG A 112 8.85 -3.24 -28.10
CA ARG A 112 8.26 -4.19 -27.14
C ARG A 112 6.80 -3.85 -26.83
N ILE A 113 6.46 -2.56 -26.68
CA ILE A 113 5.07 -2.09 -26.54
C ILE A 113 4.25 -2.48 -27.77
N ARG A 114 4.71 -2.17 -28.98
CA ARG A 114 4.03 -2.59 -30.23
C ARG A 114 3.83 -4.09 -30.30
N SER A 115 4.83 -4.86 -29.89
CA SER A 115 4.79 -6.31 -29.90
C SER A 115 3.77 -6.88 -28.91
N PHE A 116 3.64 -6.27 -27.73
CA PHE A 116 2.60 -6.62 -26.74
C PHE A 116 1.20 -6.39 -27.30
N PHE A 117 0.89 -5.20 -27.80
CA PHE A 117 -0.42 -4.88 -28.37
C PHE A 117 -0.71 -5.69 -29.65
N LYS A 118 0.31 -6.08 -30.41
CA LYS A 118 0.17 -7.02 -31.53
C LYS A 118 -0.24 -8.42 -31.05
N ALA A 119 0.36 -8.92 -29.97
CA ALA A 119 0.01 -10.20 -29.36
C ALA A 119 -1.42 -10.16 -28.79
N LEU A 120 -1.78 -9.09 -28.07
CA LEU A 120 -3.12 -8.89 -27.51
C LEU A 120 -4.21 -8.89 -28.58
N ARG A 121 -4.02 -8.12 -29.67
CA ARG A 121 -4.94 -8.15 -30.83
C ARG A 121 -4.98 -9.51 -31.51
N LYS A 122 -3.89 -10.27 -31.51
CA LYS A 122 -3.88 -11.62 -32.10
C LYS A 122 -4.69 -12.59 -31.25
N ALA A 123 -4.55 -12.53 -29.92
CA ALA A 123 -5.32 -13.34 -28.97
C ALA A 123 -6.83 -13.03 -29.09
N ALA A 124 -7.21 -11.74 -29.04
CA ALA A 124 -8.61 -11.33 -29.14
C ALA A 124 -9.30 -11.81 -30.42
N ARG A 125 -8.60 -11.81 -31.56
CA ARG A 125 -9.14 -12.35 -32.82
C ARG A 125 -9.32 -13.86 -32.81
N LYS A 126 -8.45 -14.56 -32.09
CA LYS A 126 -8.43 -16.03 -32.09
C LYS A 126 -9.50 -16.59 -31.15
N GLU A 127 -9.66 -15.95 -29.99
CA GLU A 127 -10.49 -16.46 -28.88
C GLU A 127 -11.78 -15.63 -28.66
N GLY A 128 -12.10 -14.67 -29.53
CA GLY A 128 -13.30 -13.82 -29.40
C GLY A 128 -13.17 -12.66 -28.41
N GLY A 129 -12.11 -12.65 -27.59
CA GLY A 129 -11.73 -11.54 -26.73
C GLY A 129 -10.37 -11.78 -26.07
N ALA A 130 -9.78 -10.74 -25.49
CA ALA A 130 -8.58 -10.88 -24.65
C ALA A 130 -8.46 -9.73 -23.64
N ILE A 131 -7.89 -10.04 -22.48
CA ILE A 131 -7.56 -9.05 -21.45
C ILE A 131 -6.03 -8.87 -21.42
N GLY A 132 -5.57 -7.63 -21.55
CA GLY A 132 -4.17 -7.27 -21.32
C GLY A 132 -4.01 -6.62 -19.96
N PHE A 133 -2.94 -6.94 -19.23
CA PHE A 133 -2.63 -6.33 -17.94
C PHE A 133 -1.21 -5.77 -17.94
N ILE A 134 -1.07 -4.47 -17.66
CA ILE A 134 0.21 -3.77 -17.51
C ILE A 134 0.40 -3.42 -16.04
N GLU A 135 1.30 -4.11 -15.36
CA GLU A 135 1.67 -3.81 -13.98
C GLU A 135 2.69 -2.67 -13.90
N GLU A 136 2.67 -1.88 -12.82
CA GLU A 136 3.59 -0.76 -12.57
C GLU A 136 3.65 0.24 -13.73
N ILE A 137 2.49 0.60 -14.30
CA ILE A 137 2.44 1.44 -15.52
C ILE A 137 3.18 2.77 -15.34
N ASP A 138 3.28 3.29 -14.11
CA ASP A 138 4.06 4.47 -13.76
C ASP A 138 5.54 4.38 -14.13
N ALA A 139 6.12 3.18 -14.27
CA ALA A 139 7.49 3.03 -14.78
C ALA A 139 7.67 3.53 -16.23
N ILE A 140 6.61 3.58 -17.04
CA ILE A 140 6.68 3.98 -18.46
C ILE A 140 5.73 5.14 -18.81
N ALA A 141 4.94 5.61 -17.85
CA ALA A 141 3.81 6.52 -18.05
C ALA A 141 3.89 7.83 -17.25
N GLN A 142 5.04 8.15 -16.67
CA GLN A 142 5.23 9.38 -15.88
C GLN A 142 5.07 10.65 -16.71
N SER A 143 4.46 11.67 -16.10
CA SER A 143 4.32 13.01 -16.67
C SER A 143 5.69 13.68 -16.85
N ARG A 144 5.84 14.44 -17.95
CA ARG A 144 7.10 15.13 -18.27
C ARG A 144 7.41 16.29 -17.31
N ASP A 145 6.39 16.79 -16.62
CA ASP A 145 6.48 17.96 -15.74
C ASP A 145 7.14 17.65 -14.38
N GLY A 146 7.22 16.38 -13.98
CA GLY A 146 7.87 15.96 -12.73
C GLY A 146 9.41 16.01 -12.73
N VAL A 147 10.05 16.23 -13.88
CA VAL A 147 11.53 16.16 -14.03
C VAL A 147 12.20 17.55 -13.99
N ASN A 148 11.43 18.65 -13.91
CA ASN A 148 11.99 20.01 -13.92
C ASN A 148 12.28 20.63 -12.53
N GLY A 149 12.27 19.84 -11.46
CA GLY A 149 12.48 20.33 -10.08
C GLY A 149 13.88 20.03 -9.52
N SER A 150 14.72 21.07 -9.44
CA SER A 150 15.82 21.27 -8.48
C SER A 150 17.05 20.32 -8.46
N THR A 151 17.96 20.45 -9.43
CA THR A 151 19.42 20.34 -9.18
C THR A 151 20.18 21.46 -9.92
N PRO A 152 21.02 22.25 -9.24
CA PRO A 152 21.92 23.19 -9.89
C PRO A 152 23.26 22.51 -10.19
N ASP A 153 23.33 21.68 -11.24
CA ASP A 153 24.62 21.35 -11.86
C ASP A 153 24.51 21.05 -13.37
N GLY A 154 25.46 21.58 -14.15
CA GLY A 154 25.36 21.70 -15.61
C GLY A 154 25.55 20.39 -16.39
N MET A 155 26.06 19.34 -15.74
CA MET A 155 26.40 18.06 -16.38
C MET A 155 25.26 17.03 -16.30
N GLU A 156 24.46 17.06 -15.23
CA GLU A 156 23.30 16.19 -14.99
C GLU A 156 22.16 16.45 -16.01
N ARG A 157 21.98 17.71 -16.40
CA ARG A 157 21.03 18.18 -17.42
C ARG A 157 21.17 17.53 -18.81
N SER A 158 22.30 16.90 -19.11
CA SER A 158 22.53 16.23 -20.39
C SER A 158 22.06 14.78 -20.36
N VAL A 159 22.23 14.09 -19.22
CA VAL A 159 21.76 12.72 -19.00
C VAL A 159 20.25 12.71 -18.79
N ASP A 160 19.71 13.65 -18.00
CA ASP A 160 18.27 13.78 -17.77
C ASP A 160 17.49 14.14 -19.04
N ARG A 161 18.07 14.97 -19.94
CA ARG A 161 17.46 15.21 -21.26
C ARG A 161 17.45 13.96 -22.14
N PHE A 162 18.48 13.13 -22.06
CA PHE A 162 18.55 11.89 -22.81
C PHE A 162 17.52 10.87 -22.27
N MET A 163 17.40 10.73 -20.95
CA MET A 163 16.45 9.82 -20.31
C MET A 163 14.99 10.30 -20.42
N SER A 164 14.70 11.59 -20.21
CA SER A 164 13.36 12.16 -20.37
C SER A 164 12.83 12.09 -21.81
N SER A 165 13.72 12.19 -22.81
CA SER A 165 13.36 11.97 -24.21
C SER A 165 12.89 10.53 -24.48
N ASN A 166 13.44 9.55 -23.74
CA ASN A 166 13.07 8.15 -23.86
C ASN A 166 11.69 7.90 -23.24
N THR A 167 11.42 8.40 -22.02
CA THR A 167 10.12 8.22 -21.32
C THR A 167 8.98 8.92 -22.07
N GLY A 168 9.20 10.14 -22.56
CA GLY A 168 8.21 10.85 -23.36
C GLY A 168 7.83 10.14 -24.67
N GLY A 169 8.73 9.33 -25.22
CA GLY A 169 8.46 8.46 -26.36
C GLY A 169 7.66 7.20 -26.01
N MET A 170 7.78 6.69 -24.78
CA MET A 170 7.06 5.50 -24.30
C MET A 170 5.57 5.78 -24.10
N VAL A 171 5.24 6.89 -23.42
CA VAL A 171 3.84 7.32 -23.24
C VAL A 171 3.16 7.49 -24.58
N ASN A 172 3.82 8.19 -25.52
CA ASN A 172 3.25 8.43 -26.84
C ASN A 172 3.00 7.12 -27.61
N GLU A 173 3.91 6.13 -27.52
CA GLU A 173 3.67 4.82 -28.13
C GLU A 173 2.49 4.08 -27.50
N LEU A 174 2.33 4.11 -26.17
CA LEU A 174 1.15 3.55 -25.50
C LEU A 174 -0.14 4.21 -25.98
N LEU A 175 -0.16 5.55 -26.05
CA LEU A 175 -1.31 6.32 -26.54
C LEU A 175 -1.67 5.94 -27.98
N ILE A 176 -0.66 5.81 -28.85
CA ILE A 176 -0.84 5.37 -30.24
C ILE A 176 -1.42 3.95 -30.27
N GLN A 177 -0.90 3.02 -29.46
CA GLN A 177 -1.38 1.65 -29.47
C GLN A 177 -2.82 1.53 -28.95
N MET A 178 -3.20 2.27 -27.91
CA MET A 178 -4.56 2.28 -27.37
C MET A 178 -5.59 2.84 -28.37
N GLN A 179 -5.21 3.80 -29.21
CA GLN A 179 -6.07 4.28 -30.31
C GLN A 179 -6.17 3.29 -31.48
N SER A 180 -5.32 2.26 -31.51
CA SER A 180 -5.13 1.37 -32.65
C SER A 180 -5.77 -0.01 -32.51
N PHE A 181 -6.67 -0.20 -31.55
CA PHE A 181 -7.30 -1.50 -31.31
C PHE A 181 -8.06 -2.03 -32.54
N ASP A 182 -8.67 -1.15 -33.33
CA ASP A 182 -9.47 -1.52 -34.51
C ASP A 182 -8.68 -1.55 -35.83
N GLN A 183 -7.36 -1.69 -35.77
CA GLN A 183 -6.57 -1.76 -36.99
C GLN A 183 -6.90 -3.02 -37.83
N PRO A 184 -7.16 -2.86 -39.14
CA PRO A 184 -7.43 -3.98 -40.03
C PRO A 184 -6.20 -4.88 -40.21
N ARG A 185 -6.42 -6.16 -40.54
CA ARG A 185 -5.35 -7.12 -40.81
C ARG A 185 -4.41 -6.60 -41.90
N VAL A 186 -3.13 -7.00 -41.87
CA VAL A 186 -2.15 -6.61 -42.91
C VAL A 186 -2.66 -6.95 -44.31
N ARG A 187 -3.23 -8.14 -44.49
CA ARG A 187 -3.85 -8.55 -45.76
C ARG A 187 -5.02 -7.64 -46.15
N THR A 188 -5.91 -7.32 -45.22
CA THR A 188 -7.04 -6.41 -45.45
C THR A 188 -6.59 -4.98 -45.76
N ARG A 189 -5.49 -4.51 -45.16
CA ARG A 189 -4.88 -3.21 -45.44
C ARG A 189 -4.26 -3.15 -46.84
N ILE A 190 -3.55 -4.21 -47.24
CA ILE A 190 -2.99 -4.33 -48.60
C ILE A 190 -4.14 -4.38 -49.62
N TRP A 191 -5.16 -5.18 -49.35
CA TRP A 191 -6.36 -5.26 -50.17
C TRP A 191 -7.13 -3.94 -50.23
N GLY A 192 -7.25 -3.23 -49.10
CA GLY A 192 -7.86 -1.92 -49.02
C GLY A 192 -7.09 -0.86 -49.80
N LYS A 193 -5.75 -0.89 -49.79
CA LYS A 193 -4.93 -0.02 -50.66
C LYS A 193 -5.16 -0.31 -52.14
N PHE A 194 -5.25 -1.60 -52.49
CA PHE A 194 -5.55 -2.02 -53.86
C PHE A 194 -6.97 -1.58 -54.29
N LEU A 195 -7.98 -1.81 -53.45
CA LEU A 195 -9.36 -1.34 -53.66
C LEU A 195 -9.43 0.18 -53.77
N GLY A 196 -8.69 0.90 -52.93
CA GLY A 196 -8.62 2.37 -52.99
C GLY A 196 -7.96 2.87 -54.28
N TRP A 197 -6.90 2.21 -54.73
CA TRP A 197 -6.29 2.47 -56.04
C TRP A 197 -7.29 2.23 -57.17
N LEU A 198 -7.99 1.08 -57.15
CA LEU A 198 -9.00 0.73 -58.15
C LEU A 198 -10.18 1.73 -58.15
N ASN A 199 -10.68 2.10 -56.97
CA ASN A 199 -11.73 3.10 -56.79
C ASN A 199 -11.32 4.49 -57.29
N GLY A 200 -10.01 4.80 -57.32
CA GLY A 200 -9.48 6.01 -57.92
C GLY A 200 -9.70 6.12 -59.43
N TYR A 201 -9.92 4.98 -60.11
CA TYR A 201 -10.22 4.93 -61.55
C TYR A 201 -11.71 4.68 -61.83
N LEU A 202 -12.54 4.50 -60.81
CA LEU A 202 -13.97 4.22 -60.96
C LEU A 202 -14.81 5.47 -60.66
N PRO A 203 -15.85 5.77 -61.46
CA PRO A 203 -16.80 6.83 -61.13
C PRO A 203 -17.51 6.52 -59.81
N ALA A 204 -17.95 7.55 -59.08
CA ALA A 204 -18.42 7.44 -57.69
C ALA A 204 -19.53 6.40 -57.47
N ASN A 205 -20.37 6.17 -58.48
CA ASN A 205 -21.46 5.20 -58.46
C ASN A 205 -21.00 3.73 -58.60
N TRP A 206 -19.75 3.48 -59.02
CA TRP A 206 -19.18 2.14 -59.23
C TRP A 206 -18.07 1.80 -58.24
N GLN A 207 -17.79 2.68 -57.28
CA GLN A 207 -16.76 2.43 -56.27
C GLN A 207 -17.12 1.21 -55.42
N LEU A 208 -16.15 0.33 -55.27
CA LEU A 208 -16.27 -0.86 -54.45
C LEU A 208 -16.29 -0.48 -52.97
N LYS A 209 -17.17 -1.12 -52.21
CA LYS A 209 -17.31 -0.91 -50.77
C LYS A 209 -16.02 -1.32 -50.07
N MET A 210 -15.42 -0.38 -49.34
CA MET A 210 -14.25 -0.65 -48.51
C MET A 210 -14.63 -1.56 -47.34
N ILE A 211 -13.79 -2.54 -47.05
CA ILE A 211 -13.94 -3.37 -45.85
C ILE A 211 -13.60 -2.48 -44.64
N GLY A 212 -14.58 -2.29 -43.76
CA GLY A 212 -14.40 -1.52 -42.53
C GLY A 212 -13.42 -2.19 -41.55
N PRO A 213 -12.89 -1.43 -40.58
CA PRO A 213 -12.12 -2.00 -39.49
C PRO A 213 -12.98 -3.00 -38.70
N GLU A 214 -12.42 -4.17 -38.41
CA GLU A 214 -13.05 -5.15 -37.54
C GLU A 214 -12.77 -4.76 -36.08
N TYR A 215 -13.82 -4.70 -35.26
CA TYR A 215 -13.69 -4.42 -33.85
C TYR A 215 -13.08 -5.62 -33.14
N HIS A 216 -12.03 -5.40 -32.38
CA HIS A 216 -11.45 -6.43 -31.52
C HIS A 216 -11.89 -6.20 -30.08
N ASN A 217 -12.52 -7.20 -29.47
CA ASN A 217 -12.93 -7.15 -28.08
C ASN A 217 -11.70 -7.28 -27.16
N ILE A 218 -11.19 -6.13 -26.73
CA ILE A 218 -9.95 -6.03 -25.96
C ILE A 218 -10.23 -5.12 -24.77
N LEU A 219 -9.90 -5.62 -23.59
CA LEU A 219 -9.87 -4.86 -22.36
C LEU A 219 -8.42 -4.75 -21.89
N LEU A 220 -7.92 -3.53 -21.77
CA LEU A 220 -6.59 -3.24 -21.22
C LEU A 220 -6.73 -2.77 -19.78
N ILE A 221 -6.15 -3.50 -18.86
CA ILE A 221 -6.06 -3.11 -17.45
C ILE A 221 -4.63 -2.64 -17.20
N ALA A 222 -4.46 -1.54 -16.48
CA ALA A 222 -3.16 -1.11 -15.99
C ALA A 222 -3.21 -0.96 -14.48
N ALA A 223 -2.13 -1.29 -13.77
CA ALA A 223 -2.04 -1.13 -12.33
C ALA A 223 -0.91 -0.15 -11.95
N THR A 224 -1.17 0.70 -10.98
CA THR A 224 -0.18 1.63 -10.41
C THR A 224 -0.40 1.82 -8.92
N ASN A 225 0.66 2.22 -8.21
CA ASN A 225 0.56 2.70 -6.84
C ASN A 225 0.55 4.24 -6.76
N ARG A 226 0.79 4.94 -7.89
CA ARG A 226 0.99 6.40 -7.95
C ARG A 226 0.30 7.03 -9.15
N ALA A 227 -1.03 7.00 -9.19
CA ALA A 227 -1.75 7.51 -10.36
C ALA A 227 -1.55 9.03 -10.59
N ASP A 228 -1.28 9.81 -9.55
CA ASP A 228 -1.02 11.25 -9.67
C ASP A 228 0.25 11.58 -10.47
N SER A 229 1.18 10.63 -10.56
CA SER A 229 2.40 10.78 -11.34
C SER A 229 2.21 10.49 -12.84
N LEU A 230 1.08 9.92 -13.23
CA LEU A 230 0.81 9.49 -14.60
C LEU A 230 0.48 10.67 -15.51
N ASP A 231 0.84 10.54 -16.80
CA ASP A 231 0.42 11.49 -17.83
C ASP A 231 -1.11 11.51 -17.94
N THR A 232 -1.71 12.67 -17.67
CA THR A 232 -3.17 12.91 -17.76
C THR A 232 -3.77 12.55 -19.11
N ALA A 233 -2.97 12.50 -20.19
CA ALA A 233 -3.40 12.01 -21.49
C ALA A 233 -3.90 10.56 -21.42
N LEU A 234 -3.30 9.70 -20.61
CA LEU A 234 -3.69 8.28 -20.48
C LEU A 234 -5.08 8.11 -19.86
N MET A 235 -5.55 9.11 -19.10
CA MET A 235 -6.84 9.09 -18.40
C MET A 235 -8.00 9.69 -19.21
N ARG A 236 -7.76 10.09 -20.47
CA ARG A 236 -8.81 10.67 -21.32
C ARG A 236 -9.75 9.58 -21.85
N PRO A 237 -11.02 9.92 -22.15
CA PRO A 237 -12.00 8.98 -22.73
C PRO A 237 -11.44 8.20 -23.93
N GLY A 238 -11.74 6.89 -23.98
CA GLY A 238 -11.21 5.96 -24.99
C GLY A 238 -9.81 5.39 -24.68
N ARG A 239 -9.24 5.72 -23.51
CA ARG A 239 -7.99 5.16 -22.98
C ARG A 239 -8.29 4.48 -21.64
N PHE A 240 -7.64 4.86 -20.53
CA PHE A 240 -8.04 4.43 -19.19
C PHE A 240 -9.15 5.34 -18.67
N ASP A 241 -10.35 5.14 -19.20
CA ASP A 241 -11.51 6.01 -18.92
C ASP A 241 -12.23 5.67 -17.62
N ARG A 242 -11.83 4.59 -16.95
CA ARG A 242 -12.27 4.22 -15.59
C ARG A 242 -11.08 4.02 -14.67
N ARG A 243 -11.17 4.61 -13.47
CA ARG A 243 -10.26 4.37 -12.35
C ARG A 243 -10.98 3.54 -11.30
N LEU A 244 -10.30 2.52 -10.81
CA LEU A 244 -10.71 1.68 -9.69
C LEU A 244 -9.67 1.80 -8.60
N TYR A 245 -10.10 2.26 -7.43
CA TYR A 245 -9.24 2.41 -6.28
C TYR A 245 -9.30 1.15 -5.40
N PHE A 246 -8.14 0.69 -4.96
CA PHE A 246 -7.93 -0.45 -4.09
C PHE A 246 -7.28 0.09 -2.82
N ASP A 247 -8.06 0.13 -1.75
CA ASP A 247 -7.54 0.51 -0.45
C ASP A 247 -7.14 -0.73 0.36
N VAL A 248 -6.60 -0.50 1.55
CA VAL A 248 -6.54 -1.54 2.57
C VAL A 248 -7.97 -1.96 2.96
N PRO A 249 -8.20 -3.26 3.22
CA PRO A 249 -9.53 -3.77 3.57
C PRO A 249 -10.06 -3.19 4.88
N THR A 250 -11.36 -2.94 4.92
CA THR A 250 -12.13 -2.59 6.12
C THR A 250 -12.16 -3.74 7.13
N GLN A 251 -12.63 -3.49 8.36
CA GLN A 251 -12.74 -4.54 9.39
C GLN A 251 -13.47 -5.80 8.91
N SER A 252 -14.68 -5.64 8.35
CA SER A 252 -15.48 -6.77 7.86
C SER A 252 -14.78 -7.52 6.72
N GLU A 253 -14.10 -6.80 5.84
CA GLU A 253 -13.34 -7.41 4.74
C GLU A 253 -12.10 -8.15 5.26
N ARG A 254 -11.48 -7.69 6.34
CA ARG A 254 -10.37 -8.39 7.02
C ARG A 254 -10.86 -9.65 7.73
N GLU A 255 -12.05 -9.64 8.31
CA GLU A 255 -12.67 -10.85 8.88
C GLU A 255 -12.87 -11.92 7.80
N ASP A 256 -13.44 -11.55 6.65
CA ASP A 256 -13.59 -12.45 5.51
C ASP A 256 -12.25 -13.00 5.00
N LEU A 257 -11.19 -12.18 5.02
CA LEU A 257 -9.83 -12.58 4.64
C LEU A 257 -9.22 -13.54 5.68
N VAL A 258 -9.41 -13.27 6.97
CA VAL A 258 -8.97 -14.14 8.07
C VAL A 258 -9.63 -15.51 7.93
N ASP A 259 -10.95 -15.55 7.72
CA ASP A 259 -11.69 -16.79 7.47
C ASP A 259 -11.13 -17.53 6.25
N TYR A 260 -10.97 -16.82 5.12
CA TYR A 260 -10.46 -17.38 3.87
C TYR A 260 -9.07 -18.02 4.03
N PHE A 261 -8.15 -17.39 4.77
CA PHE A 261 -6.81 -17.93 4.97
C PHE A 261 -6.78 -19.06 5.99
N LEU A 262 -7.57 -18.98 7.08
CA LEU A 262 -7.66 -20.04 8.08
C LEU A 262 -8.23 -21.33 7.49
N GLU A 263 -9.21 -21.28 6.59
CA GLU A 263 -9.71 -22.46 5.88
C GLU A 263 -8.63 -23.22 5.09
N ARG A 264 -7.57 -22.51 4.66
CA ARG A 264 -6.49 -23.06 3.83
C ARG A 264 -5.25 -23.43 4.64
N LYS A 265 -5.16 -23.00 5.90
CA LYS A 265 -3.96 -23.15 6.75
C LYS A 265 -4.28 -23.96 8.00
N LYS A 266 -3.32 -24.76 8.46
CA LYS A 266 -3.51 -25.60 9.66
C LYS A 266 -3.49 -24.73 10.92
N HIS A 267 -4.60 -24.74 11.66
CA HIS A 267 -4.77 -23.96 12.88
C HIS A 267 -5.40 -24.77 14.00
N HIS A 268 -5.16 -24.34 15.22
CA HIS A 268 -5.77 -24.87 16.45
C HIS A 268 -7.24 -24.46 16.53
N GLU A 269 -8.09 -25.30 17.15
CA GLU A 269 -9.55 -25.06 17.32
C GLU A 269 -9.91 -23.72 17.98
N GLN A 270 -8.98 -23.16 18.76
CA GLN A 270 -9.14 -21.81 19.34
C GLN A 270 -9.36 -20.74 18.27
N LEU A 271 -8.75 -20.88 17.08
CA LEU A 271 -8.90 -19.93 15.99
C LEU A 271 -10.23 -20.10 15.23
N ASP A 272 -11.04 -21.11 15.56
CA ASP A 272 -12.40 -21.26 15.01
C ASP A 272 -13.44 -20.39 15.73
N ASP A 273 -13.09 -19.85 16.91
CA ASP A 273 -13.98 -18.95 17.64
C ASP A 273 -14.13 -17.62 16.88
N PRO A 274 -15.37 -17.22 16.49
CA PRO A 274 -15.61 -15.96 15.79
C PRO A 274 -15.04 -14.73 16.53
N SER A 275 -15.07 -14.74 17.87
CA SER A 275 -14.52 -13.63 18.66
C SER A 275 -13.00 -13.51 18.53
N VAL A 276 -12.30 -14.64 18.37
CA VAL A 276 -10.85 -14.67 18.14
C VAL A 276 -10.52 -14.22 16.72
N ARG A 277 -11.33 -14.61 15.72
CA ARG A 277 -11.15 -14.17 14.33
C ARG A 277 -11.39 -12.67 14.16
N THR A 278 -12.47 -12.13 14.74
CA THR A 278 -12.72 -10.68 14.82
C THR A 278 -11.56 -9.96 15.49
N ARG A 279 -11.00 -10.54 16.57
CA ARG A 279 -9.82 -9.98 17.22
C ARG A 279 -8.61 -9.96 16.28
N ILE A 280 -8.29 -11.05 15.59
CA ILE A 280 -7.18 -11.08 14.62
C ILE A 280 -7.39 -10.05 13.51
N ALA A 281 -8.61 -9.94 12.96
CA ALA A 281 -8.94 -8.94 11.95
C ALA A 281 -8.74 -7.51 12.46
N HIS A 282 -9.05 -7.24 13.74
CA HIS A 282 -8.74 -5.99 14.40
C HIS A 282 -7.22 -5.76 14.54
N GLU A 283 -6.45 -6.77 14.93
CA GLU A 283 -4.98 -6.68 15.03
C GLU A 283 -4.29 -6.42 13.67
N CYS A 284 -4.95 -6.83 12.58
CA CYS A 284 -4.51 -6.63 11.21
C CYS A 284 -4.93 -5.26 10.63
N PHE A 285 -5.20 -4.26 11.47
CA PHE A 285 -5.53 -2.92 10.99
C PHE A 285 -4.46 -2.39 10.01
N ALA A 286 -4.93 -1.80 8.90
CA ALA A 286 -4.11 -1.33 7.78
C ALA A 286 -3.27 -2.41 7.05
N TYR A 287 -3.48 -3.70 7.31
CA TYR A 287 -2.82 -4.77 6.57
C TYR A 287 -3.48 -4.97 5.22
N THR A 288 -2.66 -5.17 4.20
CA THR A 288 -3.14 -5.65 2.89
C THR A 288 -3.43 -7.15 2.93
N PRO A 289 -4.25 -7.71 2.03
CA PRO A 289 -4.48 -9.15 1.94
C PRO A 289 -3.21 -9.99 1.94
N VAL A 290 -2.16 -9.56 1.23
CA VAL A 290 -0.86 -10.25 1.19
C VAL A 290 -0.13 -10.17 2.53
N MET A 291 -0.26 -9.08 3.28
CA MET A 291 0.31 -8.97 4.63
C MET A 291 -0.41 -9.91 5.62
N ILE A 292 -1.73 -10.05 5.52
CA ILE A 292 -2.51 -11.00 6.34
C ILE A 292 -2.10 -12.44 6.00
N GLU A 293 -1.99 -12.76 4.71
CA GLU A 293 -1.50 -14.07 4.26
C GLU A 293 -0.11 -14.37 4.84
N HIS A 294 0.81 -13.42 4.69
CA HIS A 294 2.17 -13.53 5.19
C HIS A 294 2.21 -13.69 6.71
N LEU A 295 1.40 -12.95 7.45
CA LEU A 295 1.29 -13.08 8.91
C LEU A 295 0.95 -14.51 9.31
N PHE A 296 -0.02 -15.14 8.65
CA PHE A 296 -0.37 -16.54 8.93
C PHE A 296 0.73 -17.54 8.50
N ASP A 297 1.49 -17.25 7.45
CA ASP A 297 2.66 -18.08 7.09
C ASP A 297 3.75 -18.00 8.16
N GLU A 298 4.05 -16.80 8.65
CA GLU A 298 4.99 -16.61 9.75
C GLU A 298 4.50 -17.26 11.04
N SER A 299 3.18 -17.21 11.31
CA SER A 299 2.56 -17.89 12.46
C SER A 299 2.77 -19.41 12.40
N LEU A 300 2.65 -20.02 11.21
CA LEU A 300 2.95 -21.44 11.01
C LEU A 300 4.44 -21.74 11.20
N LEU A 301 5.33 -20.83 10.81
CA LEU A 301 6.77 -20.98 11.05
C LEU A 301 7.11 -20.91 12.54
N VAL A 302 6.46 -20.03 13.31
CA VAL A 302 6.59 -19.97 14.78
C VAL A 302 6.15 -21.31 15.39
N ALA A 303 4.95 -21.79 15.03
CA ALA A 303 4.44 -23.08 15.50
C ALA A 303 5.40 -24.24 15.16
N LEU A 304 5.93 -24.27 13.94
CA LEU A 304 6.87 -25.29 13.48
C LEU A 304 8.19 -25.27 14.26
N ARG A 305 8.72 -24.08 14.58
CA ARG A 305 9.95 -23.93 15.38
C ARG A 305 9.79 -24.49 16.79
N GLU A 306 8.59 -24.39 17.36
CA GLU A 306 8.24 -24.96 18.66
C GLU A 306 7.84 -26.44 18.60
N GLY A 307 7.94 -27.09 17.43
CA GLY A 307 7.62 -28.49 17.24
C GLY A 307 6.13 -28.79 17.11
N ARG A 308 5.28 -27.78 16.99
CA ARG A 308 3.84 -27.91 16.71
C ARG A 308 3.57 -27.95 15.21
N ARG A 309 2.38 -28.40 14.82
CA ARG A 309 1.96 -28.53 13.40
C ARG A 309 0.75 -27.66 13.04
N GLU A 310 0.24 -26.93 14.01
CA GLU A 310 -0.93 -26.07 13.94
C GLU A 310 -0.59 -24.78 14.69
N MET A 311 -0.93 -23.64 14.09
CA MET A 311 -0.76 -22.34 14.74
C MET A 311 -1.91 -22.05 15.70
N ASN A 312 -1.63 -21.36 16.80
CA ASN A 312 -2.61 -20.83 17.74
C ASN A 312 -2.58 -19.29 17.76
N PHE A 313 -3.40 -18.68 18.61
CA PHE A 313 -3.45 -17.21 18.69
C PHE A 313 -2.12 -16.58 19.15
N ALA A 314 -1.38 -17.23 20.05
CA ALA A 314 -0.09 -16.74 20.53
C ALA A 314 0.95 -16.70 19.41
N ASP A 315 0.93 -17.67 18.48
CA ASP A 315 1.80 -17.66 17.30
C ASP A 315 1.52 -16.47 16.38
N VAL A 316 0.23 -16.17 16.17
CA VAL A 316 -0.19 -15.02 15.35
C VAL A 316 0.32 -13.72 15.96
N MET A 317 0.21 -13.58 17.28
CA MET A 317 0.72 -12.40 17.97
C MET A 317 2.25 -12.32 17.92
N GLU A 318 2.97 -13.42 18.18
CA GLU A 318 4.44 -13.44 18.12
C GLU A 318 4.95 -13.14 16.70
N ALA A 319 4.30 -13.69 15.67
CA ALA A 319 4.62 -13.41 14.27
C ALA A 319 4.39 -11.92 13.93
N LYS A 320 3.25 -11.36 14.33
CA LYS A 320 2.93 -9.93 14.14
C LYS A 320 3.97 -9.04 14.81
N PHE A 321 4.30 -9.29 16.07
CA PHE A 321 5.29 -8.51 16.80
C PHE A 321 6.68 -8.62 16.17
N THR A 322 7.04 -9.81 15.69
CA THR A 322 8.31 -10.02 14.97
C THR A 322 8.37 -9.23 13.67
N GLU A 323 7.28 -9.16 12.91
CA GLU A 323 7.22 -8.44 11.64
C GLU A 323 7.26 -6.92 11.85
N GLU A 324 6.43 -6.39 12.75
CA GLU A 324 6.29 -4.95 12.98
C GLU A 324 7.48 -4.34 13.73
N ILE A 325 7.94 -5.01 14.77
CA ILE A 325 8.94 -4.46 15.70
C ILE A 325 10.32 -5.06 15.42
N GLY A 326 10.36 -6.31 14.98
CA GLY A 326 11.58 -7.06 14.71
C GLY A 326 11.86 -8.18 15.73
N LEU A 327 12.85 -8.99 15.38
CA LEU A 327 13.27 -10.14 16.18
C LEU A 327 13.78 -9.73 17.57
N LYS A 328 13.41 -10.52 18.58
CA LYS A 328 13.97 -10.46 19.94
C LYS A 328 15.49 -10.64 19.87
N GLN A 329 16.24 -9.72 20.45
CA GLN A 329 17.70 -9.80 20.53
C GLN A 329 18.11 -10.19 21.95
N ALA A 330 18.86 -11.28 22.08
CA ALA A 330 19.47 -11.66 23.34
C ALA A 330 20.61 -10.68 23.66
N VAL A 331 20.31 -9.66 24.46
CA VAL A 331 21.30 -8.72 24.99
C VAL A 331 21.39 -8.91 26.49
N THR A 332 22.61 -9.05 27.01
CA THR A 332 22.85 -9.06 28.45
C THR A 332 22.92 -7.62 28.94
N TYR A 333 21.89 -7.18 29.65
CA TYR A 333 21.86 -5.89 30.33
C TYR A 333 22.54 -5.96 31.69
N THR A 334 23.13 -4.84 32.13
CA THR A 334 23.50 -4.70 33.55
C THR A 334 22.23 -4.58 34.40
N ALA A 335 22.32 -4.86 35.70
CA ALA A 335 21.16 -4.73 36.59
C ALA A 335 20.60 -3.29 36.61
N ASN A 336 21.48 -2.28 36.47
CA ASN A 336 21.09 -0.89 36.40
C ASN A 336 20.38 -0.56 35.09
N ASP A 337 20.90 -1.01 33.94
CA ASP A 337 20.26 -0.79 32.64
C ASP A 337 18.89 -1.49 32.59
N ARG A 338 18.82 -2.73 33.06
CA ARG A 338 17.56 -3.50 33.14
C ARG A 338 16.52 -2.75 33.97
N ARG A 339 16.92 -2.21 35.12
CA ARG A 339 16.04 -1.39 35.97
C ARG A 339 15.63 -0.08 35.29
N ALA A 340 16.55 0.59 34.62
CA ALA A 340 16.27 1.85 33.93
C ALA A 340 15.24 1.65 32.81
N VAL A 341 15.44 0.64 31.95
CA VAL A 341 14.47 0.29 30.89
C VAL A 341 13.14 -0.14 31.51
N ALA A 342 13.13 -0.94 32.57
CA ALA A 342 11.88 -1.33 33.23
C ALA A 342 11.10 -0.13 33.81
N VAL A 343 11.79 0.84 34.42
CA VAL A 343 11.20 2.08 34.92
C VAL A 343 10.62 2.91 33.77
N HIS A 344 11.36 3.01 32.66
CA HIS A 344 10.94 3.73 31.46
C HIS A 344 9.66 3.12 30.85
N GLU A 345 9.66 1.81 30.57
CA GLU A 345 8.52 1.12 29.95
C GLU A 345 7.30 1.09 30.88
N ALA A 346 7.51 0.88 32.18
CA ALA A 346 6.43 0.98 33.17
C ALA A 346 5.82 2.39 33.22
N GLY A 347 6.63 3.43 32.93
CA GLY A 347 6.18 4.81 32.78
C GLY A 347 5.15 4.95 31.66
N HIS A 348 5.49 4.47 30.47
CA HIS A 348 4.56 4.43 29.33
C HIS A 348 3.28 3.66 29.68
N ALA A 349 3.41 2.47 30.26
CA ALA A 349 2.25 1.61 30.56
C ALA A 349 1.30 2.23 31.58
N THR A 350 1.85 2.84 32.64
CA THR A 350 1.07 3.52 33.68
C THR A 350 0.30 4.69 33.07
N VAL A 351 0.97 5.53 32.28
CA VAL A 351 0.33 6.68 31.63
C VAL A 351 -0.72 6.23 30.61
N ALA A 352 -0.42 5.19 29.82
CA ALA A 352 -1.35 4.66 28.83
C ALA A 352 -2.61 4.08 29.48
N HIS A 353 -2.50 3.46 30.66
CA HIS A 353 -3.65 2.96 31.40
C HIS A 353 -4.55 4.09 31.95
N PHE A 354 -3.96 5.12 32.58
CA PHE A 354 -4.75 6.15 33.26
C PHE A 354 -5.17 7.32 32.37
N LEU A 355 -4.36 7.69 31.38
CA LEU A 355 -4.65 8.80 30.47
C LEU A 355 -5.10 8.34 29.07
N GLY A 356 -4.75 7.12 28.66
CA GLY A 356 -5.14 6.59 27.36
C GLY A 356 -6.66 6.49 27.24
N GLN A 357 -7.21 7.13 26.21
CA GLN A 357 -8.63 7.03 25.86
C GLN A 357 -8.80 5.97 24.78
N ASN A 358 -9.70 5.00 25.00
CA ASN A 358 -9.98 3.90 24.06
C ASN A 358 -8.71 3.18 23.60
N ARG A 359 -7.76 2.96 24.52
CA ARG A 359 -6.49 2.30 24.24
C ARG A 359 -6.39 0.97 24.95
N ARG A 360 -5.73 0.05 24.27
CA ARG A 360 -5.60 -1.33 24.68
C ARG A 360 -4.13 -1.68 24.77
N LEU A 361 -3.67 -2.07 25.96
CA LEU A 361 -2.28 -2.50 26.19
C LEU A 361 -2.11 -3.92 25.67
N GLU A 362 -1.07 -4.16 24.87
CA GLU A 362 -0.87 -5.45 24.19
C GLU A 362 0.35 -6.16 24.72
N VAL A 363 1.51 -5.50 24.67
CA VAL A 363 2.78 -6.04 25.16
C VAL A 363 3.55 -4.94 25.84
N LEU A 364 4.11 -5.28 27.00
CA LEU A 364 5.04 -4.46 27.73
C LEU A 364 6.33 -5.27 27.93
N SER A 365 7.46 -4.80 27.40
CA SER A 365 8.67 -5.62 27.29
C SER A 365 9.94 -4.80 27.47
N ILE A 366 10.93 -5.37 28.17
CA ILE A 366 12.30 -4.85 28.26
C ILE A 366 13.27 -5.62 27.35
N ILE A 367 12.74 -6.48 26.47
CA ILE A 367 13.51 -7.25 25.51
C ILE A 367 13.82 -6.37 24.30
N LYS A 368 15.11 -6.24 24.00
CA LYS A 368 15.59 -5.45 22.87
C LYS A 368 15.04 -5.98 21.54
N ARG A 369 14.51 -5.07 20.72
CA ARG A 369 14.09 -5.34 19.34
C ARG A 369 14.58 -4.24 18.42
N ARG A 370 15.36 -4.61 17.40
CA ARG A 370 16.04 -3.68 16.48
C ARG A 370 16.73 -2.52 17.24
N GLY A 371 16.18 -1.32 17.15
CA GLY A 371 16.71 -0.10 17.74
C GLY A 371 16.08 0.30 19.09
N SER A 372 15.03 -0.38 19.57
CA SER A 372 14.43 -0.08 20.88
C SER A 372 14.92 -1.04 21.96
N LEU A 373 15.19 -0.50 23.15
CA LEU A 373 15.70 -1.26 24.30
C LEU A 373 14.58 -1.95 25.09
N GLY A 374 13.41 -1.33 25.11
CA GLY A 374 12.13 -1.87 25.55
C GLY A 374 11.00 -1.33 24.65
N LEU A 375 9.78 -1.76 24.89
CA LEU A 375 8.60 -1.29 24.17
C LEU A 375 7.31 -1.50 24.99
N LEU A 376 6.43 -0.50 24.94
CA LEU A 376 4.99 -0.66 25.11
C LEU A 376 4.29 -0.69 23.74
N ALA A 377 3.75 -1.85 23.37
CA ALA A 377 2.80 -1.98 22.28
C ALA A 377 1.38 -1.73 22.80
N HIS A 378 0.69 -0.78 22.19
CA HIS A 378 -0.73 -0.49 22.46
C HIS A 378 -1.48 -0.23 21.16
N GLY A 379 -2.74 -0.64 21.12
CA GLY A 379 -3.67 -0.38 20.00
C GLY A 379 -4.84 0.50 20.43
N ASP A 380 -5.61 0.98 19.45
CA ASP A 380 -6.94 1.53 19.71
C ASP A 380 -7.91 0.35 20.00
N GLU A 381 -8.96 0.55 20.80
CA GLU A 381 -9.96 -0.50 21.07
C GLU A 381 -10.93 -0.74 19.91
N GLU A 382 -11.13 0.29 19.09
CA GLU A 382 -12.00 0.29 17.93
C GLU A 382 -11.28 0.93 16.74
N GLU A 383 -11.60 0.47 15.53
CA GLU A 383 -11.10 1.07 14.29
C GLU A 383 -11.74 2.44 14.07
N ARG A 384 -10.95 3.51 14.22
CA ARG A 384 -11.42 4.90 14.14
C ARG A 384 -10.62 5.72 13.14
N PHE A 385 -11.33 6.47 12.31
CA PHE A 385 -10.74 7.31 11.26
C PHE A 385 -10.45 8.75 11.70
N THR A 386 -10.96 9.16 12.87
CA THR A 386 -10.77 10.50 13.42
C THR A 386 -10.38 10.42 14.89
N ARG A 387 -9.54 11.38 15.32
CA ARG A 387 -9.08 11.52 16.70
C ARG A 387 -9.49 12.87 17.25
N SER A 388 -9.98 12.86 18.48
CA SER A 388 -10.27 14.04 19.28
C SER A 388 -8.99 14.70 19.78
N ARG A 389 -9.09 15.97 20.19
CA ARG A 389 -8.00 16.70 20.83
C ARG A 389 -7.42 15.94 22.03
N THR A 390 -8.29 15.44 22.90
CA THR A 390 -7.90 14.72 24.12
C THR A 390 -7.16 13.41 23.80
N GLU A 391 -7.53 12.71 22.73
CA GLU A 391 -6.83 11.49 22.30
C GLU A 391 -5.42 11.79 21.79
N ILE A 392 -5.22 12.89 21.07
CA ILE A 392 -3.89 13.32 20.61
C ILE A 392 -3.04 13.79 21.80
N GLU A 393 -3.61 14.58 22.71
CA GLU A 393 -2.95 15.00 23.96
C GLU A 393 -2.55 13.78 24.80
N SER A 394 -3.40 12.76 24.89
CA SER A 394 -3.09 11.51 25.58
C SER A 394 -1.97 10.74 24.89
N GLY A 395 -1.91 10.76 23.55
CA GLY A 395 -0.78 10.23 22.79
C GLY A 395 0.54 10.91 23.12
N ILE A 396 0.54 12.25 23.22
CA ILE A 396 1.71 13.04 23.65
C ILE A 396 2.10 12.66 25.08
N ALA A 397 1.14 12.59 26.00
CA ALA A 397 1.38 12.21 27.39
C ALA A 397 2.01 10.82 27.49
N ILE A 398 1.49 9.83 26.74
CA ILE A 398 2.06 8.48 26.70
C ILE A 398 3.50 8.51 26.23
N SER A 399 3.83 9.24 25.15
CA SER A 399 5.21 9.39 24.68
C SER A 399 6.12 10.03 25.74
N LEU A 400 5.62 10.95 26.57
CA LEU A 400 6.42 11.56 27.64
C LEU A 400 6.53 10.69 28.91
N GLY A 401 5.80 9.56 28.97
CA GLY A 401 5.71 8.68 30.13
C GLY A 401 7.06 8.11 30.58
N GLY A 402 7.86 7.60 29.64
CA GLY A 402 9.18 7.03 29.95
C GLY A 402 10.14 8.06 30.52
N LEU A 403 10.29 9.22 29.86
CA LEU A 403 11.13 10.32 30.33
C LEU A 403 10.73 10.81 31.73
N ALA A 404 9.43 11.04 31.95
CA ALA A 404 8.94 11.52 33.23
C ALA A 404 9.11 10.48 34.35
N ALA A 405 8.97 9.20 34.04
CA ALA A 405 9.21 8.11 34.99
C ALA A 405 10.68 8.00 35.39
N GLU A 406 11.60 8.12 34.43
CA GLU A 406 13.05 8.16 34.71
C GLU A 406 13.40 9.34 35.62
N GLU A 407 12.95 10.56 35.29
CA GLU A 407 13.19 11.74 36.12
C GLU A 407 12.64 11.57 37.55
N LEU A 408 11.42 11.01 37.68
CA LEU A 408 10.75 10.88 38.97
C LEU A 408 11.38 9.79 39.87
N VAL A 409 11.82 8.67 39.28
CA VAL A 409 12.25 7.47 40.02
C VAL A 409 13.78 7.34 40.09
N LEU A 410 14.48 7.69 39.01
CA LEU A 410 15.94 7.59 38.90
C LEU A 410 16.63 8.93 39.20
N GLY A 411 15.91 10.05 39.11
CA GLY A 411 16.41 11.40 39.39
C GLY A 411 17.06 12.09 38.17
N GLU A 412 17.33 11.34 37.10
CA GLU A 412 17.79 11.85 35.82
C GLU A 412 17.25 10.98 34.68
N SER A 413 17.13 11.58 33.50
CA SER A 413 16.75 10.88 32.27
C SER A 413 17.99 10.50 31.47
N GLY A 414 17.99 9.29 30.91
CA GLY A 414 18.99 8.83 29.94
C GLY A 414 18.75 9.35 28.52
N THR A 415 19.40 8.71 27.54
CA THR A 415 19.24 9.04 26.12
C THR A 415 18.12 8.28 25.41
N GLY A 416 17.49 7.33 26.11
CA GLY A 416 16.40 6.48 25.60
C GLY A 416 15.19 7.25 25.06
N PRO A 417 14.70 8.33 25.71
CA PRO A 417 13.49 9.03 25.29
C PRO A 417 13.54 9.80 23.95
N ALA A 418 14.64 9.73 23.20
CA ALA A 418 14.81 10.51 21.97
C ALA A 418 13.73 10.21 20.91
N SER A 419 13.35 8.94 20.76
CA SER A 419 12.25 8.54 19.86
C SER A 419 10.90 9.06 20.34
N ASP A 420 10.67 9.05 21.65
CA ASP A 420 9.36 9.43 22.19
C ASP A 420 9.16 10.94 22.14
N LEU A 421 10.23 11.71 22.38
CA LEU A 421 10.24 13.15 22.16
C LEU A 421 9.97 13.50 20.69
N MET A 422 10.50 12.72 19.74
CA MET A 422 10.22 12.91 18.31
C MET A 422 8.72 12.71 18.02
N VAL A 423 8.11 11.63 18.53
CA VAL A 423 6.68 11.34 18.35
C VAL A 423 5.81 12.42 19.02
N ALA A 424 6.11 12.78 20.27
CA ALA A 424 5.41 13.82 21.00
C ALA A 424 5.45 15.17 20.25
N THR A 425 6.63 15.55 19.75
CA THR A 425 6.82 16.78 18.97
C THR A 425 6.03 16.75 17.66
N GLN A 426 6.00 15.61 16.97
CA GLN A 426 5.23 15.46 15.73
C GLN A 426 3.73 15.61 15.97
N LEU A 427 3.18 14.98 17.02
CA LEU A 427 1.77 15.10 17.39
C LEU A 427 1.42 16.55 17.78
N ALA A 428 2.25 17.20 18.59
CA ALA A 428 2.06 18.60 18.97
C ALA A 428 2.11 19.53 17.74
N ALA A 429 3.04 19.32 16.82
CA ALA A 429 3.12 20.09 15.58
C ALA A 429 1.88 19.86 14.69
N GLN A 430 1.32 18.66 14.64
CA GLN A 430 0.07 18.37 13.92
C GLN A 430 -1.13 19.09 14.54
N MET A 431 -1.23 19.11 15.88
CA MET A 431 -2.25 19.87 16.60
C MET A 431 -2.22 21.36 16.24
N VAL A 432 -1.02 21.94 16.14
CA VAL A 432 -0.81 23.35 15.82
C VAL A 432 -1.02 23.64 14.34
N GLY A 433 -0.44 22.83 13.46
CA GLY A 433 -0.28 23.18 12.05
C GLY A 433 -1.28 22.56 11.09
N SER A 434 -1.98 21.50 11.47
CA SER A 434 -2.91 20.78 10.59
C SER A 434 -4.33 20.74 11.13
N PHE A 435 -4.50 20.45 12.43
CA PHE A 435 -5.81 20.15 13.01
C PHE A 435 -6.54 21.34 13.64
N GLY A 436 -5.88 22.49 13.75
CA GLY A 436 -6.46 23.69 14.37
C GLY A 436 -6.80 23.52 15.86
N MET A 437 -6.03 22.68 16.57
CA MET A 437 -6.28 22.33 17.98
C MET A 437 -5.50 23.21 18.98
N ALA A 438 -4.65 24.11 18.50
CA ALA A 438 -3.81 25.00 19.31
C ALA A 438 -4.08 26.50 19.04
N GLY A 439 -5.35 26.87 18.85
CA GLY A 439 -5.79 28.26 18.74
C GLY A 439 -5.66 28.91 17.35
N SER A 440 -4.74 28.46 16.50
CA SER A 440 -4.68 28.86 15.08
C SER A 440 -5.61 27.98 14.24
N LEU A 441 -6.35 28.59 13.30
CA LEU A 441 -7.15 27.85 12.29
C LEU A 441 -6.44 27.73 10.94
N ILE A 442 -5.21 28.25 10.83
CA ILE A 442 -4.42 28.18 9.61
C ILE A 442 -3.87 26.76 9.46
N SER A 443 -4.24 26.08 8.37
CA SER A 443 -3.64 24.81 8.00
C SER A 443 -2.41 25.03 7.11
N PHE A 444 -1.24 24.61 7.59
CA PHE A 444 0.00 24.65 6.81
C PHE A 444 -0.01 23.62 5.65
N ASP A 445 -0.96 22.68 5.65
CA ASP A 445 -1.19 21.74 4.55
C ASP A 445 -1.78 22.42 3.31
N ALA A 446 -2.40 23.61 3.45
CA ALA A 446 -2.88 24.40 2.31
C ALA A 446 -1.74 24.86 1.37
N VAL A 447 -0.49 24.83 1.84
CA VAL A 447 0.72 25.25 1.10
C VAL A 447 1.57 24.03 0.65
N SER A 448 1.06 22.81 0.81
CA SER A 448 1.81 21.56 0.56
C SER A 448 2.20 21.31 -0.90
N HIS A 449 1.55 21.97 -1.87
CA HIS A 449 1.76 21.77 -3.32
C HIS A 449 2.62 22.85 -3.98
N GLY A 450 3.38 23.63 -3.20
CA GLY A 450 4.26 24.69 -3.72
C GLY A 450 5.58 24.15 -4.31
N PRO A 451 6.17 24.83 -5.31
CA PRO A 451 7.45 24.44 -5.94
C PRO A 451 8.69 24.61 -5.05
N ILE A 452 8.54 25.19 -3.85
CA ILE A 452 9.63 25.39 -2.88
C ILE A 452 9.14 24.89 -1.51
N GLY A 453 9.76 23.82 -1.01
CA GLY A 453 9.61 23.37 0.37
C GLY A 453 8.79 22.10 0.51
N GLY A 454 9.49 20.98 0.66
CA GLY A 454 8.90 19.65 0.89
C GLY A 454 7.90 19.62 2.05
N ALA A 455 7.07 18.58 2.03
CA ALA A 455 5.93 18.29 2.90
C ALA A 455 6.28 18.04 4.39
N ASN A 456 7.26 18.76 4.96
CA ASN A 456 7.62 18.64 6.37
C ASN A 456 6.83 19.66 7.20
N LEU A 457 5.66 19.24 7.70
CA LEU A 457 4.80 20.03 8.58
C LEU A 457 5.54 20.52 9.83
N VAL A 458 6.30 19.63 10.48
CA VAL A 458 7.04 19.95 11.71
C VAL A 458 8.00 21.11 11.48
N ALA A 459 8.78 21.06 10.40
CA ALA A 459 9.70 22.14 10.05
C ALA A 459 8.98 23.49 9.81
N LYS A 460 7.80 23.46 9.19
CA LYS A 460 6.99 24.68 8.95
C LYS A 460 6.47 25.28 10.24
N VAL A 461 5.96 24.43 11.15
CA VAL A 461 5.43 24.86 12.45
C VAL A 461 6.54 25.41 13.34
N LEU A 462 7.70 24.75 13.39
CA LEU A 462 8.81 25.16 14.25
C LEU A 462 9.62 26.35 13.70
N ALA A 463 9.53 26.65 12.41
CA ALA A 463 10.11 27.85 11.81
C ALA A 463 9.32 29.13 12.15
N ASP A 464 8.06 28.99 12.56
CA ASP A 464 7.24 30.09 13.07
C ASP A 464 7.37 30.19 14.59
N GLU A 465 7.71 31.36 15.13
CA GLU A 465 7.92 31.55 16.57
C GLU A 465 6.65 31.25 17.40
N ARG A 466 5.46 31.59 16.89
CA ARG A 466 4.20 31.26 17.59
C ARG A 466 3.91 29.77 17.55
N GLY A 467 4.14 29.14 16.41
CA GLY A 467 4.02 27.68 16.24
C GLY A 467 4.95 26.93 17.19
N LYS A 468 6.22 27.33 17.22
CA LYS A 468 7.23 26.78 18.13
C LYS A 468 6.83 26.94 19.61
N GLN A 469 6.42 28.12 20.04
CA GLN A 469 5.96 28.35 21.41
C GLN A 469 4.75 27.47 21.76
N SER A 470 3.78 27.36 20.85
CA SER A 470 2.59 26.53 21.05
C SER A 470 2.93 25.05 21.22
N VAL A 471 3.91 24.55 20.46
CA VAL A 471 4.41 23.17 20.63
C VAL A 471 5.05 23.00 22.00
N GLU A 472 5.92 23.93 22.42
CA GLU A 472 6.57 23.87 23.73
C GLU A 472 5.56 23.89 24.89
N ASP A 473 4.54 24.76 24.79
CA ASP A 473 3.48 24.87 25.80
C ASP A 473 2.67 23.57 25.91
N ILE A 474 2.33 22.94 24.78
CA ILE A 474 1.61 21.65 24.75
C ILE A 474 2.46 20.54 25.39
N LEU A 475 3.73 20.43 25.00
CA LEU A 475 4.63 19.40 25.51
C LEU A 475 4.86 19.56 27.02
N THR A 476 5.07 20.79 27.49
CA THR A 476 5.26 21.11 28.91
C THR A 476 4.02 20.75 29.72
N ALA A 477 2.83 21.18 29.26
CA ALA A 477 1.58 20.87 29.93
C ALA A 477 1.30 19.37 30.01
N GLN A 478 1.59 18.60 28.95
CA GLN A 478 1.45 17.15 29.00
C GLN A 478 2.48 16.49 29.91
N LYS A 479 3.74 16.98 29.95
CA LYS A 479 4.75 16.47 30.89
C LYS A 479 4.33 16.67 32.35
N GLU A 480 3.79 17.84 32.69
CA GLU A 480 3.27 18.12 34.05
C GLU A 480 2.15 17.14 34.42
N ARG A 481 1.18 16.96 33.53
CA ARG A 481 0.08 16.00 33.73
C ARG A 481 0.58 14.56 33.90
N VAL A 482 1.61 14.16 33.16
CA VAL A 482 2.24 12.84 33.28
C VAL A 482 2.91 12.68 34.64
N LEU A 483 3.65 13.68 35.11
CA LEU A 483 4.30 13.66 36.42
C LEU A 483 3.28 13.54 37.55
N GLU A 484 2.14 14.23 37.46
CA GLU A 484 1.03 14.08 38.41
C GLU A 484 0.50 12.64 38.45
N VAL A 485 0.17 12.07 37.29
CA VAL A 485 -0.33 10.69 37.19
C VAL A 485 0.67 9.68 37.73
N LEU A 486 1.95 9.80 37.39
CA LEU A 486 3.00 8.91 37.90
C LEU A 486 3.20 9.08 39.41
N ALA A 487 3.09 10.30 39.94
CA ALA A 487 3.22 10.56 41.37
C ALA A 487 2.04 10.01 42.17
N GLU A 488 0.81 10.12 41.66
CA GLU A 488 -0.40 9.55 42.27
C GLU A 488 -0.43 8.02 42.19
N ASN A 489 0.23 7.44 41.17
CA ASN A 489 0.20 6.00 40.89
C ASN A 489 1.57 5.31 41.00
N ARG A 490 2.40 5.77 41.94
CA ARG A 490 3.77 5.24 42.16
C ARG A 490 3.83 3.75 42.45
N ASP A 491 2.84 3.22 43.14
CA ASP A 491 2.68 1.80 43.45
C ASP A 491 2.40 0.97 42.20
N VAL A 492 1.52 1.42 41.30
CA VAL A 492 1.24 0.76 40.01
C VAL A 492 2.48 0.78 39.13
N HIS A 493 3.12 1.95 39.01
CA HIS A 493 4.37 2.09 38.26
C HIS A 493 5.47 1.16 38.79
N ALA A 494 5.67 1.13 40.11
CA ALA A 494 6.66 0.27 40.74
C ALA A 494 6.34 -1.23 40.55
N ALA A 495 5.06 -1.62 40.65
CA ALA A 495 4.64 -3.00 40.42
C ALA A 495 4.89 -3.45 38.98
N LEU A 496 4.59 -2.61 38.00
CA LEU A 496 4.87 -2.88 36.59
C LEU A 496 6.38 -2.97 36.31
N ALA A 497 7.17 -2.03 36.85
CA ALA A 497 8.63 -2.05 36.68
C ALA A 497 9.24 -3.31 37.32
N GLN A 498 8.77 -3.72 38.49
CA GLN A 498 9.24 -4.95 39.14
C GLN A 498 8.84 -6.19 38.34
N ALA A 499 7.59 -6.27 37.88
CA ALA A 499 7.13 -7.40 37.07
C ALA A 499 7.92 -7.54 35.76
N LEU A 500 8.31 -6.42 35.14
CA LEU A 500 9.21 -6.41 33.97
C LEU A 500 10.60 -6.92 34.31
N VAL A 501 11.18 -6.51 35.45
CA VAL A 501 12.48 -7.03 35.89
C VAL A 501 12.43 -8.53 36.14
N ASP A 502 11.30 -9.05 36.62
CA ASP A 502 11.13 -10.46 36.96
C ASP A 502 10.83 -11.36 35.74
N ARG A 503 10.04 -10.86 34.78
CA ARG A 503 9.51 -11.66 33.66
C ARG A 503 10.02 -11.27 32.28
N ASP A 504 10.79 -10.19 32.15
CA ASP A 504 11.25 -9.56 30.90
C ASP A 504 10.14 -9.00 29.97
N GLU A 505 8.96 -9.62 29.97
CA GLU A 505 7.85 -9.32 29.10
C GLU A 505 6.52 -9.65 29.79
N LEU A 506 5.51 -8.81 29.57
CA LEU A 506 4.14 -8.98 30.04
C LEU A 506 3.20 -8.83 28.85
N ILE A 507 2.27 -9.77 28.71
CA ILE A 507 1.27 -9.75 27.64
C ILE A 507 -0.07 -9.37 28.25
N ARG A 508 -0.73 -8.35 27.67
CA ARG A 508 -2.12 -7.90 27.92
C ARG A 508 -2.71 -8.25 29.30
N GLU A 509 -3.24 -9.47 29.47
CA GLU A 509 -3.89 -9.91 30.69
C GLU A 509 -2.95 -9.78 31.90
N GLU A 510 -1.68 -10.12 31.75
CA GLU A 510 -0.66 -9.97 32.79
C GLU A 510 -0.40 -8.51 33.16
N ILE A 511 -0.45 -7.60 32.18
CA ILE A 511 -0.29 -6.16 32.42
C ILE A 511 -1.45 -5.67 33.29
N LEU A 512 -2.68 -6.03 32.92
CA LEU A 512 -3.90 -5.64 33.64
C LEU A 512 -3.96 -6.28 35.03
N GLU A 513 -3.53 -7.52 35.18
CA GLU A 513 -3.45 -8.19 36.48
C GLU A 513 -2.50 -7.46 37.44
N VAL A 514 -1.32 -7.05 36.97
CA VAL A 514 -0.36 -6.29 37.77
C VAL A 514 -0.95 -4.93 38.17
N ILE A 515 -1.59 -4.23 37.23
CA ILE A 515 -2.21 -2.93 37.49
C ILE A 515 -3.35 -3.06 38.49
N HIS A 516 -4.31 -3.95 38.25
CA HIS A 516 -5.46 -4.15 39.13
C HIS A 516 -5.04 -4.65 40.51
N GLY A 517 -4.02 -5.51 40.58
CA GLY A 517 -3.45 -5.97 41.85
C GLY A 517 -2.87 -4.82 42.68
N ALA A 518 -2.11 -3.92 42.05
CA ALA A 518 -1.55 -2.74 42.71
C ALA A 518 -2.64 -1.76 43.16
N VAL A 519 -3.62 -1.47 42.30
CA VAL A 519 -4.76 -0.59 42.63
C VAL A 519 -5.60 -1.17 43.77
N ALA A 520 -5.88 -2.48 43.75
CA ALA A 520 -6.64 -3.14 44.80
C ALA A 520 -5.92 -3.09 46.16
N ALA A 521 -4.59 -3.11 46.18
CA ALA A 521 -3.80 -2.99 47.41
C ALA A 521 -3.87 -1.59 48.06
N ARG A 522 -4.42 -0.58 47.37
CA ARG A 522 -4.70 0.75 47.95
C ARG A 522 -5.98 0.78 48.78
N SER A 523 -6.89 -0.17 48.52
CA SER A 523 -8.21 -0.29 49.17
C SER A 523 -8.09 -1.11 50.44
#